data_AF-A0AAN7ZU02-F1
#
_entry.id   AF-A0AAN7ZU02-F1
#
_cell.length_a   1.000
_cell.length_b   1.000
_cell.length_c   1.000
_cell.angle_alpha   90.00
_cell.angle_beta   90.00
_cell.angle_gamma   90.00
#
_symmetry.space_group_name_H-M   'P 1'
#
loop_
_entity.id
_entity.type
_entity.pdbx_description
1 polymer ?
#
loop_
_entity_poly.entity_id
_entity_poly.type
_entity_poly.pdbx_seq_one_letter_code
_entity_poly.pdbx_strand_id
1 'polypeptide(L)'
;MAKFEIVSEYEKSVKRYGVKARAIEFKIKEVPAEVDQVTWIKGAMTQIINYICANVSSSDMIGFTFCSKEFSRGRGYLSFKQADSIYFDDIWDLISGVYQSNSSGLNTETFCLEATIVSVPTGKGKIGDKYNSFEEECAAKKGIISIQNTDNLCLPRSLVVGIAKITNDSDYNNIRRDRGKVQLTKAKQLMREAEVEIGANGGGIPELKKFQSYFSNSFKIVVYNYASKGREVMFEGDSEAELKINLLYYQNHYNVITSLTSAFVCSYYCEKCHIPYNNKGEHTCVGICSSCKHSPPCDRDQFIKCPDCRRYFVSKTCFNNHKTLTHREIKTVCEKIFKCETCYKVVNVGSRRTHICNTSFCKSCNRNRTNGHLCYMPMDTSTPKLNDFLFIFYDLECTQDTKFTDSKTLHEPNVCVFNQRCDVCIDEPLEKIVCIKCGVRQQILKFTDVIETFVYYILDIRKKFKNVVVLAHNGQAYDHQFILNYI
;
A
#
# COMPACT_ATOMS: atom_id res chain seq x y z
N MET A 1 -2.89 -34.71 -19.96
CA MET A 1 -1.69 -34.21 -20.69
C MET A 1 -1.64 -32.69 -20.60
N ALA A 2 -0.45 -32.12 -20.37
CA ALA A 2 -0.23 -30.68 -20.41
C ALA A 2 -0.29 -30.18 -21.87
N LYS A 3 -1.21 -29.25 -22.14
CA LYS A 3 -1.50 -28.71 -23.48
C LYS A 3 -0.68 -27.45 -23.83
N PHE A 4 0.18 -26.99 -22.92
CA PHE A 4 1.04 -25.82 -23.09
C PHE A 4 2.48 -26.11 -22.66
N GLU A 5 3.40 -25.25 -23.08
CA GLU A 5 4.80 -25.17 -22.64
C GLU A 5 5.12 -23.72 -22.22
N ILE A 6 5.96 -23.57 -21.18
CA ILE A 6 6.49 -22.27 -20.75
C ILE A 6 7.76 -22.02 -21.55
N VAL A 7 7.77 -20.98 -22.37
CA VAL A 7 8.89 -20.64 -23.26
C VAL A 7 9.93 -19.82 -22.52
N SER A 8 9.48 -18.84 -21.74
CA SER A 8 10.37 -17.99 -20.96
C SER A 8 9.63 -17.36 -19.77
N GLU A 9 10.39 -17.06 -18.72
CA GLU A 9 9.94 -16.26 -17.58
C GLU A 9 10.96 -15.16 -17.32
N TYR A 10 10.52 -13.91 -17.27
CA TYR A 10 11.40 -12.75 -17.12
C TYR A 10 10.71 -11.57 -16.44
N GLU A 11 11.50 -10.61 -15.95
CA GLU A 11 10.98 -9.36 -15.38
C GLU A 11 10.84 -8.29 -16.46
N LYS A 12 9.72 -7.56 -16.46
CA LYS A 12 9.55 -6.34 -17.27
C LYS A 12 8.95 -5.19 -16.48
N SER A 13 9.34 -3.96 -16.83
CA SER A 13 8.82 -2.76 -16.17
C SER A 13 7.45 -2.39 -16.71
N VAL A 14 6.43 -2.32 -15.84
CA VAL A 14 5.07 -1.89 -16.21
C VAL A 14 4.87 -0.44 -15.79
N LYS A 15 5.03 0.49 -16.75
CA LYS A 15 4.95 1.94 -16.52
C LYS A 15 3.67 2.39 -15.82
N ARG A 16 2.54 1.73 -16.09
CA ARG A 16 1.23 2.03 -15.48
C ARG A 16 1.25 1.92 -13.95
N TYR A 17 2.00 0.96 -13.42
CA TYR A 17 2.11 0.71 -11.97
C TYR A 17 3.46 1.14 -11.39
N GLY A 18 4.45 1.51 -12.23
CA GLY A 18 5.77 1.94 -11.78
C GLY A 18 6.59 0.83 -11.11
N VAL A 19 6.27 -0.44 -11.37
CA VAL A 19 6.89 -1.61 -10.74
C VAL A 19 7.45 -2.58 -11.77
N LYS A 20 8.35 -3.46 -11.32
CA LYS A 20 8.76 -4.63 -12.08
C LYS A 20 7.67 -5.70 -11.96
N ALA A 21 7.22 -6.23 -13.08
CA ALA A 21 6.23 -7.29 -13.19
C ALA A 21 6.91 -8.56 -13.67
N ARG A 22 6.40 -9.70 -13.23
CA ARG A 22 6.79 -11.03 -13.70
C ARG A 22 6.01 -11.32 -14.98
N ALA A 23 6.70 -11.56 -16.08
CA ALA A 23 6.11 -11.94 -17.36
C ALA A 23 6.42 -13.41 -17.64
N ILE A 24 5.38 -14.17 -18.00
CA ILE A 24 5.50 -15.57 -18.37
C ILE A 24 4.96 -15.73 -19.78
N GLU A 25 5.80 -16.26 -20.68
CA GLU A 25 5.43 -16.57 -22.05
C GLU A 25 5.07 -18.05 -22.20
N PHE A 26 3.87 -18.29 -22.71
CA PHE A 26 3.30 -19.61 -22.96
C PHE A 26 3.19 -19.85 -24.46
N LYS A 27 3.48 -21.08 -24.85
CA LYS A 27 3.21 -21.61 -26.19
C LYS A 27 2.28 -22.81 -26.08
N ILE A 28 1.27 -22.85 -26.94
CA ILE A 28 0.32 -23.96 -27.00
C ILE A 28 0.96 -25.08 -27.80
N LYS A 29 0.88 -26.32 -27.31
CA LYS A 29 1.41 -27.48 -28.03
C LYS A 29 0.59 -27.76 -29.28
N GLU A 30 1.23 -28.35 -30.29
CA GLU A 30 0.59 -28.74 -31.55
C GLU A 30 -0.70 -29.53 -31.31
N VAL A 31 -1.70 -29.23 -32.14
CA VAL A 31 -3.00 -29.89 -32.09
C VAL A 31 -2.86 -31.30 -32.66
N PRO A 32 -3.22 -32.36 -31.92
CA PRO A 32 -3.26 -33.70 -32.47
C PRO A 32 -4.26 -33.80 -33.64
N ALA A 33 -3.94 -34.59 -34.67
CA ALA A 33 -4.71 -34.68 -35.92
C ALA A 33 -6.19 -35.09 -35.77
N GLU A 34 -6.56 -35.68 -34.62
CA GLU A 34 -7.90 -36.20 -34.33
C GLU A 34 -8.74 -35.25 -33.43
N VAL A 35 -8.20 -34.08 -33.06
CA VAL A 35 -8.85 -33.18 -32.09
C VAL A 35 -9.23 -31.85 -32.73
N ASP A 36 -10.46 -31.41 -32.47
CA ASP A 36 -10.91 -30.07 -32.87
C ASP A 36 -9.99 -28.98 -32.31
N GLN A 37 -9.49 -28.13 -33.21
CA GLN A 37 -8.50 -27.09 -32.92
C GLN A 37 -9.00 -26.08 -31.89
N VAL A 38 -10.28 -25.68 -31.95
CA VAL A 38 -10.87 -24.73 -31.02
C VAL A 38 -10.96 -25.34 -29.61
N THR A 39 -11.40 -26.59 -29.53
CA THR A 39 -11.51 -27.35 -28.27
C THR A 39 -10.15 -27.61 -27.62
N TRP A 40 -9.11 -27.85 -28.43
CA TRP A 40 -7.74 -27.98 -27.94
C TRP A 40 -7.24 -26.68 -27.30
N ILE A 41 -7.40 -25.55 -28.00
CA ILE A 41 -6.97 -24.22 -27.55
C ILE A 41 -7.73 -23.80 -26.28
N LYS A 42 -9.06 -23.99 -26.22
CA LYS A 42 -9.84 -23.74 -25.00
C LYS A 42 -9.26 -24.48 -23.81
N GLY A 43 -8.99 -25.78 -23.98
CA GLY A 43 -8.41 -26.60 -22.93
C GLY A 43 -7.00 -26.17 -22.52
N ALA A 44 -6.17 -25.70 -23.46
CA ALA A 44 -4.86 -25.16 -23.15
C ALA A 44 -4.95 -23.87 -22.33
N MET A 45 -5.88 -22.98 -22.67
CA MET A 45 -6.10 -21.71 -21.96
C MET A 45 -6.61 -21.93 -20.54
N THR A 46 -7.56 -22.85 -20.34
CA THR A 46 -8.02 -23.20 -18.99
C THR A 46 -6.85 -23.70 -18.13
N GLN A 47 -5.96 -24.52 -18.68
CA GLN A 47 -4.77 -24.99 -17.96
C GLN A 47 -3.79 -23.85 -17.64
N ILE A 48 -3.59 -22.90 -18.56
CA ILE A 48 -2.72 -21.73 -18.35
C ILE A 48 -3.31 -20.80 -17.27
N ILE A 49 -4.60 -20.49 -17.32
CA ILE A 49 -5.26 -19.64 -16.33
C ILE A 49 -5.18 -20.29 -14.94
N ASN A 50 -5.49 -21.59 -14.84
CA ASN A 50 -5.39 -22.32 -13.58
C ASN A 50 -3.95 -22.35 -13.05
N TYR A 51 -2.96 -22.51 -13.92
CA TYR A 51 -1.55 -22.45 -13.55
C TYR A 51 -1.17 -21.06 -13.00
N ILE A 52 -1.61 -19.98 -13.66
CA ILE A 52 -1.33 -18.62 -13.20
C ILE A 52 -2.02 -18.35 -11.86
N CYS A 53 -3.32 -18.61 -11.76
CA CYS A 53 -4.11 -18.34 -10.56
C CYS A 53 -3.66 -19.17 -9.34
N ALA A 54 -3.10 -20.37 -9.55
CA ALA A 54 -2.53 -21.18 -8.47
C ALA A 54 -1.20 -20.63 -7.92
N ASN A 55 -0.53 -19.72 -8.64
CA ASN A 55 0.83 -19.24 -8.34
C ASN A 55 0.89 -17.72 -8.08
N VAL A 56 -0.23 -17.08 -7.74
CA VAL A 56 -0.36 -15.64 -7.50
C VAL A 56 -1.30 -15.34 -6.33
N SER A 57 -1.14 -14.19 -5.69
CA SER A 57 -2.08 -13.72 -4.66
C SER A 57 -3.40 -13.28 -5.30
N SER A 58 -4.53 -13.45 -4.60
CA SER A 58 -5.83 -12.92 -5.04
C SER A 58 -5.83 -11.42 -5.30
N SER A 59 -4.92 -10.68 -4.63
CA SER A 59 -4.75 -9.24 -4.78
C SER A 59 -3.83 -8.81 -5.94
N ASP A 60 -3.17 -9.75 -6.61
CA ASP A 60 -2.26 -9.45 -7.71
C ASP A 60 -3.02 -9.02 -8.97
N MET A 61 -2.42 -8.11 -9.75
CA MET A 61 -2.99 -7.63 -11.00
C MET A 61 -2.40 -8.41 -12.17
N ILE A 62 -3.25 -9.05 -12.97
CA ILE A 62 -2.82 -9.87 -14.11
C ILE A 62 -3.34 -9.25 -15.40
N GLY A 63 -2.43 -9.03 -16.35
CA GLY A 63 -2.75 -8.63 -17.71
C GLY A 63 -2.32 -9.72 -18.68
N PHE A 64 -3.10 -9.95 -19.73
CA PHE A 64 -2.76 -10.90 -20.80
C PHE A 64 -2.43 -10.13 -22.07
N THR A 65 -1.34 -10.52 -22.73
CA THR A 65 -1.01 -10.05 -24.07
C THR A 65 -0.94 -11.26 -24.98
N PHE A 66 -1.54 -11.18 -26.15
CA PHE A 66 -1.45 -12.23 -27.15
C PHE A 66 -0.97 -11.66 -28.47
N CYS A 67 -0.12 -12.43 -29.14
CA CYS A 67 0.41 -12.08 -30.45
C CYS A 67 0.54 -13.32 -31.33
N SER A 68 0.35 -13.13 -32.64
CA SER A 68 0.64 -14.10 -33.67
C SER A 68 1.26 -13.36 -34.84
N LYS A 69 2.15 -14.02 -35.58
CA LYS A 69 2.72 -13.49 -36.83
C LYS A 69 1.64 -13.20 -37.89
N GLU A 70 0.47 -13.83 -37.77
CA GLU A 70 -0.63 -13.68 -38.72
C GLU A 70 -1.63 -12.57 -38.36
N PHE A 71 -1.51 -11.91 -37.20
CA PHE A 71 -2.43 -10.85 -36.80
C PHE A 71 -2.18 -9.54 -37.58
N SER A 72 -3.09 -9.23 -38.51
CA SER A 72 -3.05 -8.02 -39.34
C SER A 72 -3.19 -6.71 -38.53
N ARG A 73 -3.81 -6.76 -37.35
CA ARG A 73 -4.07 -5.60 -36.46
C ARG A 73 -3.11 -5.47 -35.27
N GLY A 74 -2.07 -6.30 -35.17
CA GLY A 74 -1.10 -6.26 -34.08
C GLY A 74 -1.52 -7.02 -32.80
N ARG A 75 -0.80 -6.79 -31.69
CA ARG A 75 -0.99 -7.49 -30.40
C ARG A 75 -2.33 -7.12 -29.77
N GLY A 76 -3.12 -8.10 -29.35
CA GLY A 76 -4.27 -7.83 -28.49
C GLY A 76 -3.88 -7.93 -27.01
N TYR A 77 -4.55 -7.14 -26.18
CA TYR A 77 -4.26 -7.06 -24.75
C TYR A 77 -5.54 -7.08 -23.93
N LEU A 78 -5.56 -7.88 -22.88
CA LEU A 78 -6.52 -7.74 -21.79
C LEU A 78 -5.94 -6.74 -20.80
N SER A 79 -6.72 -5.72 -20.44
CA SER A 79 -6.36 -4.80 -19.37
C SER A 79 -6.14 -5.57 -18.06
N PHE A 80 -5.18 -5.13 -17.25
CA PHE A 80 -4.94 -5.68 -15.93
C PHE A 80 -6.23 -5.76 -15.10
N LYS A 81 -6.58 -6.97 -14.66
CA LYS A 81 -7.65 -7.28 -13.70
C LYS A 81 -7.05 -7.92 -12.45
N GLN A 82 -7.77 -7.89 -11.32
CA GLN A 82 -7.37 -8.63 -10.13
C GLN A 82 -7.47 -10.14 -10.40
N ALA A 83 -6.57 -10.92 -9.79
CA ALA A 83 -6.49 -12.36 -9.97
C ALA A 83 -7.81 -13.09 -9.64
N ASP A 84 -8.57 -12.60 -8.65
CA ASP A 84 -9.88 -13.13 -8.24
C ASP A 84 -11.03 -12.81 -9.20
N SER A 85 -10.83 -11.85 -10.11
CA SER A 85 -11.84 -11.29 -11.00
C SER A 85 -11.58 -11.67 -12.46
N ILE A 86 -10.76 -12.70 -12.70
CA ILE A 86 -10.43 -13.21 -14.02
C ILE A 86 -11.20 -14.50 -14.27
N TYR A 87 -12.14 -14.41 -15.21
CA TYR A 87 -12.89 -15.56 -15.67
C TYR A 87 -12.37 -16.02 -17.04
N PHE A 88 -12.52 -17.32 -17.31
CA PHE A 88 -12.16 -17.89 -18.61
C PHE A 88 -12.86 -17.16 -19.76
N ASP A 89 -14.13 -16.84 -19.58
CA ASP A 89 -14.96 -16.21 -20.62
C ASP A 89 -14.43 -14.83 -21.03
N ASP A 90 -13.91 -14.02 -20.08
CA ASP A 90 -13.31 -12.72 -20.36
C ASP A 90 -12.11 -12.81 -21.32
N ILE A 91 -11.29 -13.85 -21.14
CA ILE A 91 -10.09 -14.09 -21.96
C ILE A 91 -10.51 -14.71 -23.29
N TRP A 92 -11.46 -15.63 -23.25
CA TRP A 92 -11.95 -16.34 -24.43
C TRP A 92 -12.70 -15.41 -25.40
N ASP A 93 -13.51 -14.49 -24.92
CA ASP A 93 -14.25 -13.54 -25.76
C ASP A 93 -13.32 -12.58 -26.50
N LEU A 94 -12.26 -12.13 -25.82
CA LEU A 94 -11.25 -11.26 -26.40
C LEU A 94 -10.46 -11.97 -27.51
N ILE A 95 -10.09 -13.23 -27.28
CA ILE A 95 -9.38 -14.06 -28.26
C ILE A 95 -10.31 -14.45 -29.41
N SER A 96 -11.57 -14.75 -29.12
CA SER A 96 -12.60 -15.07 -30.12
C SER A 96 -12.87 -13.87 -31.04
N GLY A 97 -12.91 -12.65 -30.50
CA GLY A 97 -13.04 -11.43 -31.28
C GLY A 97 -11.85 -11.20 -32.23
N VAL A 98 -10.63 -11.54 -31.79
CA VAL A 98 -9.42 -11.46 -32.64
C VAL A 98 -9.38 -12.60 -33.65
N TYR A 99 -9.84 -13.79 -33.28
CA TYR A 99 -9.97 -14.95 -34.17
C TYR A 99 -10.97 -14.70 -35.30
N GLN A 100 -12.17 -14.17 -34.99
CA GLN A 100 -13.22 -13.90 -35.98
C GLN A 100 -12.85 -12.76 -36.94
N SER A 101 -11.95 -11.86 -36.55
CA SER A 101 -11.52 -10.72 -37.36
C SER A 101 -10.33 -11.02 -38.29
N ASN A 102 -9.78 -12.24 -38.26
CA ASN A 102 -8.59 -12.63 -39.01
C ASN A 102 -8.88 -13.90 -39.83
N SER A 103 -8.83 -13.80 -41.17
CA SER A 103 -9.36 -14.81 -42.09
C SER A 103 -8.52 -16.08 -42.29
N SER A 104 -7.32 -16.18 -41.72
CA SER A 104 -6.35 -17.28 -41.98
C SER A 104 -6.28 -18.37 -40.90
N GLY A 105 -7.14 -18.35 -39.88
CA GLY A 105 -7.10 -19.35 -38.81
C GLY A 105 -5.94 -19.14 -37.82
N LEU A 106 -5.97 -19.86 -36.69
CA LEU A 106 -4.98 -19.72 -35.61
C LEU A 106 -3.86 -20.75 -35.80
N ASN A 107 -2.73 -20.36 -36.39
CA ASN A 107 -1.55 -21.23 -36.39
C ASN A 107 -0.93 -21.29 -34.98
N THR A 108 -1.07 -22.44 -34.31
CA THR A 108 -0.53 -22.72 -32.97
C THR A 108 0.98 -22.58 -32.88
N GLU A 109 1.72 -22.72 -33.98
CA GLU A 109 3.18 -22.50 -34.00
C GLU A 109 3.56 -21.03 -33.81
N THR A 110 2.68 -20.12 -34.22
CA THR A 110 2.95 -18.67 -34.20
C THR A 110 2.26 -17.95 -33.05
N PHE A 111 1.36 -18.62 -32.33
CA PHE A 111 0.59 -18.04 -31.25
C PHE A 111 1.41 -17.99 -29.96
N CYS A 112 1.65 -16.79 -29.46
CA CYS A 112 2.28 -16.55 -28.16
C CYS A 112 1.29 -15.87 -27.22
N LEU A 113 1.10 -16.47 -26.04
CA LEU A 113 0.35 -15.88 -24.95
C LEU A 113 1.33 -15.46 -23.86
N GLU A 114 1.29 -14.21 -23.48
CA GLU A 114 2.11 -13.67 -22.41
C GLU A 114 1.20 -13.22 -21.27
N ALA A 115 1.41 -13.77 -20.07
CA ALA A 115 0.78 -13.28 -18.86
C ALA A 115 1.75 -12.34 -18.13
N THR A 116 1.30 -11.11 -17.86
CA THR A 116 2.04 -10.14 -17.05
C THR A 116 1.40 -10.06 -15.68
N ILE A 117 2.11 -10.57 -14.68
CA ILE A 117 1.70 -10.57 -13.28
C ILE A 117 2.39 -9.39 -12.60
N VAL A 118 1.59 -8.42 -12.20
CA VAL A 118 2.02 -7.30 -11.37
C VAL A 118 1.63 -7.66 -9.94
N SER A 119 2.61 -8.17 -9.19
CA SER A 119 2.49 -8.19 -7.74
C SER A 119 2.42 -6.74 -7.29
N VAL A 120 1.27 -6.31 -6.77
CA VAL A 120 1.14 -4.95 -6.24
C VAL A 120 1.98 -4.95 -4.97
N PRO A 121 3.13 -4.23 -4.92
CA PRO A 121 3.88 -4.18 -3.69
C PRO A 121 3.00 -3.48 -2.67
N THR A 122 2.52 -4.24 -1.68
CA THR A 122 1.87 -3.68 -0.51
C THR A 122 2.95 -2.90 0.22
N GLY A 123 2.97 -1.59 -0.02
CA GLY A 123 3.96 -0.70 0.55
C GLY A 123 3.82 -0.69 2.07
N LYS A 124 4.61 -1.54 2.76
CA LYS A 124 4.91 -1.35 4.19
C LYS A 124 5.84 -0.15 4.30
N GLY A 125 5.34 1.06 4.06
CA GLY A 125 6.07 2.26 4.44
C GLY A 125 6.33 2.19 5.93
N LYS A 126 7.59 2.29 6.40
CA LYS A 126 8.04 2.19 7.81
C LYS A 126 6.87 2.21 8.80
N ILE A 127 6.28 1.04 9.04
CA ILE A 127 5.35 0.89 10.15
C ILE A 127 6.28 0.81 11.35
N GLY A 128 6.11 1.73 12.30
CA GLY A 128 6.65 1.53 13.64
C GLY A 128 5.94 0.29 14.17
N ASP A 129 6.62 -0.84 14.06
CA ASP A 129 6.07 -2.18 13.90
C ASP A 129 5.58 -2.75 15.24
N LYS A 130 4.54 -2.11 15.82
CA LYS A 130 3.98 -2.47 17.13
C LYS A 130 2.75 -3.39 17.08
N TYR A 131 1.99 -3.40 15.98
CA TYR A 131 0.70 -4.11 15.89
C TYR A 131 0.76 -5.23 14.84
N ASN A 132 0.11 -6.36 15.12
CA ASN A 132 0.15 -7.56 14.30
C ASN A 132 -1.05 -7.69 13.34
N SER A 133 -2.17 -7.00 13.63
CA SER A 133 -3.36 -6.98 12.76
C SER A 133 -3.91 -5.58 12.48
N PHE A 134 -4.78 -5.50 11.46
CA PHE A 134 -5.52 -4.28 11.13
C PHE A 134 -6.39 -3.81 12.30
N GLU A 135 -7.08 -4.74 12.96
CA GLU A 135 -7.98 -4.48 14.07
C GLU A 135 -7.21 -3.93 15.28
N GLU A 136 -6.04 -4.51 15.59
CA GLU A 136 -5.15 -4.04 16.64
C GLU A 136 -4.65 -2.62 16.36
N GLU A 137 -4.26 -2.33 15.12
CA GLU A 137 -3.80 -1.01 14.70
C GLU A 137 -4.91 0.03 14.79
N CYS A 138 -6.11 -0.29 14.29
CA CYS A 138 -7.28 0.58 14.37
C CYS A 138 -7.72 0.83 15.82
N ALA A 139 -7.70 -0.19 16.67
CA ALA A 139 -8.05 -0.06 18.08
C ALA A 139 -7.05 0.82 18.86
N ALA A 140 -5.76 0.74 18.52
CA ALA A 140 -4.72 1.50 19.20
C ALA A 140 -4.61 2.95 18.72
N LYS A 141 -5.03 3.25 17.49
CA LYS A 141 -4.96 4.60 16.92
C LYS A 141 -6.10 5.49 17.40
N LYS A 142 -5.76 6.53 18.17
CA LYS A 142 -6.72 7.55 18.65
C LYS A 142 -7.53 8.25 17.55
N GLY A 143 -7.01 8.27 16.31
CA GLY A 143 -7.66 8.88 15.15
C GLY A 143 -8.71 8.02 14.46
N ILE A 144 -8.85 6.75 14.86
CA ILE A 144 -9.77 5.79 14.26
C ILE A 144 -10.73 5.30 15.34
N ILE A 145 -12.01 5.17 14.99
CA ILE A 145 -13.00 4.46 15.80
C ILE A 145 -13.32 3.17 15.09
N SER A 146 -12.91 2.06 15.70
CA SER A 146 -13.27 0.73 15.22
C SER A 146 -14.76 0.47 15.44
N ILE A 147 -15.48 0.12 14.39
CA ILE A 147 -16.87 -0.33 14.49
C ILE A 147 -16.86 -1.83 14.80
N GLN A 148 -17.49 -2.20 15.91
CA GLN A 148 -17.58 -3.59 16.33
C GLN A 148 -19.01 -4.05 16.05
N ASN A 149 -19.18 -4.91 15.07
CA ASN A 149 -20.48 -5.42 14.65
C ASN A 149 -20.34 -6.84 14.09
N THR A 150 -21.39 -7.64 14.26
CA THR A 150 -21.50 -9.00 13.72
C THR A 150 -22.46 -9.08 12.52
N ASP A 151 -23.06 -7.95 12.16
CA ASP A 151 -23.98 -7.80 11.04
C ASP A 151 -23.27 -7.19 9.81
N ASN A 152 -23.97 -7.05 8.69
CA ASN A 152 -23.43 -6.42 7.48
C ASN A 152 -23.59 -4.89 7.46
N LEU A 153 -23.88 -4.27 8.62
CA LEU A 153 -24.30 -2.87 8.73
C LEU A 153 -23.15 -1.94 9.15
N CYS A 154 -21.89 -2.34 8.95
CA CYS A 154 -20.72 -1.54 9.32
C CYS A 154 -20.72 -0.16 8.63
N LEU A 155 -21.21 -0.05 7.38
CA LEU A 155 -21.35 1.22 6.67
C LEU A 155 -22.33 2.20 7.36
N PRO A 156 -23.63 1.89 7.50
CA PRO A 156 -24.57 2.82 8.14
C PRO A 156 -24.24 3.06 9.62
N ARG A 157 -23.69 2.06 10.33
CA ARG A 157 -23.18 2.24 11.70
C ARG A 157 -22.03 3.25 11.74
N SER A 158 -21.08 3.16 10.80
CA SER A 158 -19.97 4.11 10.67
C SER A 158 -20.46 5.52 10.39
N LEU A 159 -21.45 5.69 9.50
CA LEU A 159 -22.02 7.00 9.18
C LEU A 159 -22.64 7.65 10.42
N VAL A 160 -23.44 6.91 11.19
CA VAL A 160 -24.07 7.40 12.42
C VAL A 160 -23.02 7.82 13.46
N VAL A 161 -21.99 7.00 13.68
CA VAL A 161 -20.90 7.34 14.61
C VAL A 161 -20.11 8.56 14.14
N GLY A 162 -19.86 8.68 12.83
CA GLY A 162 -19.20 9.83 12.22
C GLY A 162 -20.00 11.12 12.41
N ILE A 163 -21.30 11.10 12.11
CA ILE A 163 -22.20 12.23 12.30
C ILE A 163 -22.21 12.66 13.76
N ALA A 164 -22.45 11.74 14.69
CA ALA A 164 -22.48 12.02 16.12
C ALA A 164 -21.18 12.66 16.62
N LYS A 165 -20.04 12.24 16.06
CA LYS A 165 -18.74 12.83 16.40
C LYS A 165 -18.59 14.25 15.88
N ILE A 166 -19.02 14.52 14.65
CA ILE A 166 -18.90 15.82 13.99
C ILE A 166 -19.83 16.85 14.64
N THR A 167 -21.06 16.45 14.97
CA THR A 167 -22.08 17.32 15.56
C THR A 167 -21.93 17.50 17.07
N ASN A 168 -20.94 16.85 17.70
CA ASN A 168 -20.79 16.78 19.16
C ASN A 168 -22.07 16.33 19.86
N ASP A 169 -22.71 15.27 19.35
CA ASP A 169 -23.91 14.67 19.93
C ASP A 169 -23.67 14.31 21.41
N SER A 170 -24.58 14.72 22.29
CA SER A 170 -24.49 14.46 23.74
C SER A 170 -24.51 12.96 24.06
N ASP A 171 -25.13 12.16 23.20
CA ASP A 171 -25.23 10.71 23.31
C ASP A 171 -24.10 9.97 22.57
N TYR A 172 -23.10 10.69 22.06
CA TYR A 172 -21.99 10.14 21.27
C TYR A 172 -21.33 8.90 21.91
N ASN A 173 -21.16 8.87 23.22
CA ASN A 173 -20.53 7.73 23.89
C ASN A 173 -21.37 6.45 23.83
N ASN A 174 -22.70 6.57 23.90
CA ASN A 174 -23.60 5.42 23.79
C ASN A 174 -23.69 4.97 22.33
N ILE A 175 -23.75 5.91 21.38
CA ILE A 175 -23.72 5.65 19.94
C ILE A 175 -22.41 4.96 19.53
N ARG A 176 -21.26 5.45 20.01
CA ARG A 176 -19.95 4.88 19.68
C ARG A 176 -19.81 3.44 20.19
N ARG A 177 -20.28 3.16 21.41
CA ARG A 177 -20.13 1.84 22.06
C ARG A 177 -21.30 0.90 21.82
N ASP A 178 -22.28 1.32 21.00
CA ASP A 178 -23.56 0.64 20.79
C ASP A 178 -24.27 0.24 22.11
N ARG A 179 -24.17 1.10 23.14
CA ARG A 179 -24.83 0.84 24.43
C ARG A 179 -26.33 0.87 24.25
N GLY A 180 -27.02 -0.16 24.72
CA GLY A 180 -28.47 -0.29 24.54
C GLY A 180 -28.90 -0.44 23.07
N LYS A 181 -27.99 -0.85 22.17
CA LYS A 181 -28.24 -0.97 20.72
C LYS A 181 -28.59 0.37 20.03
N VAL A 182 -28.17 1.49 20.62
CA VAL A 182 -28.46 2.84 20.09
C VAL A 182 -27.84 3.06 18.71
N GLN A 183 -26.61 2.55 18.49
CA GLN A 183 -25.94 2.67 17.19
C GLN A 183 -26.73 1.92 16.12
N LEU A 184 -27.11 0.67 16.40
CA LEU A 184 -27.90 -0.15 15.48
C LEU A 184 -29.25 0.49 15.18
N THR A 185 -29.92 1.02 16.20
CA THR A 185 -31.24 1.65 16.05
C THR A 185 -31.16 2.89 15.17
N LYS A 186 -30.20 3.79 15.44
CA LYS A 186 -29.95 4.97 14.60
C LYS A 186 -29.50 4.58 13.18
N ALA A 187 -28.71 3.53 13.01
CA ALA A 187 -28.28 3.05 11.70
C ALA A 187 -29.46 2.55 10.86
N LYS A 188 -30.36 1.77 11.46
CA LYS A 188 -31.61 1.32 10.79
C LYS A 188 -32.55 2.48 10.48
N GLN A 189 -32.61 3.48 11.37
CA GLN A 189 -33.37 4.69 11.10
C GLN A 189 -32.81 5.45 9.89
N LEU A 190 -31.49 5.69 9.86
CA LEU A 190 -30.82 6.32 8.73
C LEU A 190 -31.06 5.56 7.42
N MET A 191 -30.99 4.23 7.43
CA MET A 191 -31.29 3.41 6.26
C MET A 191 -32.71 3.61 5.74
N ARG A 192 -33.71 3.68 6.64
CA ARG A 192 -35.11 3.92 6.26
C ARG A 192 -35.31 5.32 5.68
N GLU A 193 -34.71 6.33 6.30
CA GLU A 193 -34.84 7.73 5.86
C GLU A 193 -34.12 8.00 4.53
N ALA A 194 -33.00 7.31 4.29
CA ALA A 194 -32.25 7.41 3.04
C ALA A 194 -32.72 6.43 1.95
N GLU A 195 -33.74 5.62 2.23
CA GLU A 195 -34.25 4.57 1.32
C GLU A 195 -33.13 3.62 0.82
N VAL A 196 -32.25 3.22 1.74
CA VAL A 196 -31.13 2.32 1.48
C VAL A 196 -31.34 0.98 2.15
N GLU A 197 -31.31 -0.08 1.35
CA GLU A 197 -31.26 -1.46 1.82
C GLU A 197 -29.84 -2.02 1.71
N ILE A 198 -29.39 -2.73 2.73
CA ILE A 198 -28.06 -3.36 2.78
C ILE A 198 -28.25 -4.87 2.72
N GLY A 199 -27.74 -5.49 1.64
CA GLY A 199 -27.86 -6.92 1.41
C GLY A 199 -26.82 -7.77 2.18
N ALA A 200 -26.78 -9.06 1.84
CA ALA A 200 -25.83 -10.01 2.43
C ALA A 200 -24.35 -9.66 2.19
N ASN A 201 -24.06 -8.90 1.12
CA ASN A 201 -22.71 -8.49 0.75
C ASN A 201 -22.27 -7.14 1.39
N GLY A 202 -23.08 -6.58 2.29
CA GLY A 202 -22.79 -5.28 2.91
C GLY A 202 -23.05 -4.10 1.98
N GLY A 203 -22.61 -2.91 2.40
CA GLY A 203 -22.79 -1.65 1.68
C GLY A 203 -21.55 -1.23 0.89
N GLY A 204 -21.72 -0.91 -0.38
CA GLY A 204 -20.67 -0.48 -1.29
C GLY A 204 -20.87 0.94 -1.83
N ILE A 205 -20.28 1.19 -3.01
CA ILE A 205 -20.38 2.48 -3.72
C ILE A 205 -21.84 2.87 -4.04
N PRO A 206 -22.75 1.97 -4.47
CA PRO A 206 -24.13 2.34 -4.76
C PRO A 206 -24.86 2.90 -3.53
N GLU A 207 -24.69 2.28 -2.37
CA GLU A 207 -25.30 2.71 -1.11
C GLU A 207 -24.67 4.02 -0.61
N LEU A 208 -23.35 4.17 -0.74
CA LEU A 208 -22.64 5.41 -0.45
C LEU A 208 -23.18 6.59 -1.26
N LYS A 209 -23.48 6.39 -2.55
CA LYS A 209 -24.12 7.41 -3.40
C LYS A 209 -25.49 7.81 -2.87
N LYS A 210 -26.34 6.85 -2.51
CA LYS A 210 -27.67 7.12 -1.95
C LYS A 210 -27.59 7.89 -0.63
N PHE A 211 -26.72 7.47 0.29
CA PHE A 211 -26.49 8.18 1.54
C PHE A 211 -25.96 9.60 1.30
N GLN A 212 -25.05 9.79 0.34
CA GLN A 212 -24.57 11.12 -0.03
C GLN A 212 -25.70 12.01 -0.56
N SER A 213 -26.59 11.46 -1.40
CA SER A 213 -27.77 12.19 -1.89
C SER A 213 -28.72 12.58 -0.76
N TYR A 214 -28.97 11.67 0.18
CA TYR A 214 -29.79 11.96 1.37
C TYR A 214 -29.17 13.06 2.25
N PHE A 215 -27.86 13.03 2.50
CA PHE A 215 -27.20 14.07 3.28
C PHE A 215 -27.08 15.42 2.54
N SER A 216 -27.15 15.42 1.21
CA SER A 216 -27.11 16.62 0.37
C SER A 216 -25.94 17.54 0.77
N ASN A 217 -26.22 18.76 1.23
CA ASN A 217 -25.24 19.76 1.66
C ASN A 217 -24.96 19.76 3.17
N SER A 218 -25.55 18.85 3.95
CA SER A 218 -25.26 18.74 5.38
C SER A 218 -23.94 18.04 5.66
N PHE A 219 -23.62 16.99 4.91
CA PHE A 219 -22.39 16.21 5.09
C PHE A 219 -21.82 15.70 3.76
N LYS A 220 -20.49 15.68 3.65
CA LYS A 220 -19.74 15.05 2.57
C LYS A 220 -19.08 13.76 3.05
N ILE A 221 -19.39 12.63 2.42
CA ILE A 221 -18.79 11.33 2.75
C ILE A 221 -17.48 11.18 1.97
N VAL A 222 -16.41 10.77 2.65
CA VAL A 222 -15.12 10.45 2.04
C VAL A 222 -14.61 9.12 2.58
N VAL A 223 -14.34 8.16 1.71
CA VAL A 223 -13.91 6.79 2.05
C VAL A 223 -12.48 6.57 1.59
N TYR A 224 -11.59 6.29 2.54
CA TYR A 224 -10.17 6.04 2.29
C TYR A 224 -9.86 4.56 2.33
N ASN A 225 -9.06 4.08 1.38
CA ASN A 225 -8.53 2.72 1.43
C ASN A 225 -7.36 2.64 2.43
N TYR A 226 -7.46 1.74 3.40
CA TYR A 226 -6.42 1.50 4.39
C TYR A 226 -5.08 1.09 3.76
N ALA A 227 -5.11 0.22 2.74
CA ALA A 227 -3.91 -0.35 2.12
C ALA A 227 -2.97 0.72 1.54
N SER A 228 -3.52 1.88 1.19
CA SER A 228 -2.79 3.00 0.58
C SER A 228 -2.31 4.07 1.59
N LYS A 229 -2.56 3.89 2.89
CA LYS A 229 -2.44 4.94 3.92
C LYS A 229 -3.19 6.22 3.56
N GLY A 230 -4.39 6.06 3.00
CA GLY A 230 -5.26 7.16 2.60
C GLY A 230 -4.80 7.91 1.36
N ARG A 231 -3.91 7.34 0.52
CA ARG A 231 -3.57 7.93 -0.78
C ARG A 231 -4.62 7.65 -1.84
N GLU A 232 -5.29 6.53 -1.70
CA GLU A 232 -6.40 6.12 -2.53
C GLU A 232 -7.70 6.41 -1.78
N VAL A 233 -8.54 7.23 -2.41
CA VAL A 233 -9.91 7.50 -1.98
C VAL A 233 -10.82 6.67 -2.86
N MET A 234 -11.56 5.76 -2.23
CA MET A 234 -12.49 4.85 -2.90
C MET A 234 -13.78 5.54 -3.29
N PHE A 235 -14.19 6.53 -2.49
CA PHE A 235 -15.40 7.32 -2.72
C PHE A 235 -15.23 8.70 -2.13
N GLU A 236 -15.54 9.73 -2.90
CA GLU A 236 -15.73 11.09 -2.43
C GLU A 236 -17.07 11.57 -2.94
N GLY A 237 -17.95 11.96 -2.03
CA GLY A 237 -19.28 12.43 -2.38
C GLY A 237 -19.24 13.75 -3.16
N ASP A 238 -20.12 13.89 -4.14
CA ASP A 238 -20.29 15.12 -4.90
C ASP A 238 -21.13 16.13 -4.10
N SER A 239 -20.50 16.76 -3.12
CA SER A 239 -21.12 17.73 -2.22
C SER A 239 -20.09 18.78 -1.80
N GLU A 240 -20.54 20.03 -1.72
CA GLU A 240 -19.77 21.17 -1.22
C GLU A 240 -19.93 21.36 0.31
N ALA A 241 -20.54 20.38 1.00
CA ALA A 241 -20.70 20.42 2.45
C ALA A 241 -19.36 20.59 3.17
N GLU A 242 -19.31 21.52 4.13
CA GLU A 242 -18.10 21.77 4.93
C GLU A 242 -17.80 20.61 5.89
N LEU A 243 -18.84 19.94 6.39
CA LEU A 243 -18.72 18.85 7.35
C LEU A 243 -18.45 17.52 6.62
N LYS A 244 -17.30 16.90 6.89
CA LYS A 244 -16.88 15.66 6.23
C LYS A 244 -16.96 14.44 7.14
N ILE A 245 -17.66 13.41 6.69
CA ILE A 245 -17.67 12.08 7.31
C ILE A 245 -16.56 11.24 6.66
N ASN A 246 -15.42 11.15 7.34
CA ASN A 246 -14.28 10.38 6.86
C ASN A 246 -14.37 8.92 7.33
N LEU A 247 -14.37 7.98 6.40
CA LEU A 247 -14.42 6.54 6.67
C LEU A 247 -13.13 5.85 6.21
N LEU A 248 -12.74 4.80 6.92
CA LEU A 248 -11.63 3.92 6.56
C LEU A 248 -12.19 2.56 6.12
N TYR A 249 -11.85 2.12 4.92
CA TYR A 249 -12.26 0.83 4.39
C TYR A 249 -11.08 -0.15 4.32
N TYR A 250 -11.32 -1.38 4.74
CA TYR A 250 -10.41 -2.51 4.59
C TYR A 250 -11.20 -3.82 4.60
N GLN A 251 -10.95 -4.71 3.62
CA GLN A 251 -11.55 -6.07 3.53
C GLN A 251 -13.06 -6.12 3.89
N ASN A 252 -13.89 -5.37 3.16
CA ASN A 252 -15.36 -5.28 3.37
C ASN A 252 -15.82 -4.71 4.72
N HIS A 253 -14.94 -4.05 5.48
CA HIS A 253 -15.28 -3.42 6.75
C HIS A 253 -15.02 -1.91 6.72
N TYR A 254 -15.92 -1.15 7.38
CA TYR A 254 -15.81 0.30 7.52
C TYR A 254 -15.56 0.69 8.97
N ASN A 255 -14.59 1.58 9.15
CA ASN A 255 -14.29 2.27 10.41
C ASN A 255 -14.42 3.78 10.23
N VAL A 256 -14.50 4.52 11.33
CA VAL A 256 -14.62 5.99 11.27
C VAL A 256 -13.26 6.64 11.51
N ILE A 257 -12.88 7.57 10.64
CA ILE A 257 -11.71 8.42 10.83
C ILE A 257 -12.15 9.73 11.48
N THR A 258 -11.61 9.99 12.68
CA THR A 258 -11.83 11.25 13.40
C THR A 258 -10.72 12.27 13.17
N SER A 259 -9.55 11.81 12.71
CA SER A 259 -8.40 12.65 12.38
C SER A 259 -7.55 11.96 11.33
N LEU A 260 -7.46 12.55 10.13
CA LEU A 260 -6.65 12.02 9.02
C LEU A 260 -5.17 11.92 9.39
N THR A 261 -4.63 12.92 10.07
CA THR A 261 -3.23 12.94 10.52
C THR A 261 -2.92 11.84 11.53
N SER A 262 -3.85 11.58 12.44
CA SER A 262 -3.70 10.52 13.45
C SER A 262 -3.92 9.13 12.86
N ALA A 263 -4.88 8.98 11.95
CA ALA A 263 -5.17 7.73 11.27
C ALA A 263 -4.01 7.28 10.36
N PHE A 264 -3.43 8.22 9.60
CA PHE A 264 -2.34 7.93 8.65
C PHE A 264 -0.93 8.19 9.18
N VAL A 265 -0.81 8.52 10.48
CA VAL A 265 0.48 8.72 11.17
C VAL A 265 1.36 9.73 10.43
N CYS A 266 0.80 10.91 10.17
CA CYS A 266 1.51 12.01 9.53
C CYS A 266 1.32 13.32 10.30
N SER A 267 2.24 14.26 10.11
CA SER A 267 2.10 15.60 10.71
C SER A 267 1.07 16.45 9.98
N TYR A 268 0.93 16.25 8.67
CA TYR A 268 0.00 16.97 7.82
C TYR A 268 -0.60 16.04 6.77
N TYR A 269 -1.83 16.34 6.36
CA TYR A 269 -2.53 15.60 5.32
C TYR A 269 -3.17 16.59 4.35
N CYS A 270 -2.91 16.46 3.05
CA CYS A 270 -3.53 17.29 2.05
C CYS A 270 -4.79 16.60 1.54
N GLU A 271 -5.96 17.10 1.93
CA GLU A 271 -7.24 16.55 1.48
C GLU A 271 -7.48 16.72 -0.01
N LYS A 272 -6.99 17.81 -0.64
CA LYS A 272 -7.17 18.04 -2.08
C LYS A 272 -6.30 17.14 -2.96
N CYS A 273 -5.17 16.66 -2.45
CA CYS A 273 -4.28 15.76 -3.18
C CYS A 273 -4.32 14.32 -2.65
N HIS A 274 -5.04 14.09 -1.54
CA HIS A 274 -5.02 12.86 -0.76
C HIS A 274 -3.61 12.36 -0.43
N ILE A 275 -2.71 13.23 0.04
CA ILE A 275 -1.32 12.84 0.33
C ILE A 275 -0.91 13.23 1.75
N PRO A 276 -0.40 12.28 2.57
CA PRO A 276 0.24 12.59 3.84
C PRO A 276 1.65 13.16 3.65
N TYR A 277 2.06 14.10 4.50
CA TYR A 277 3.40 14.67 4.53
C TYR A 277 3.80 15.10 5.95
N ASN A 278 5.10 15.16 6.24
CA ASN A 278 5.59 15.38 7.60
C ASN A 278 6.24 16.74 7.81
N ASN A 279 6.83 17.33 6.77
CA ASN A 279 7.44 18.65 6.88
C ASN A 279 6.69 19.70 6.05
N LYS A 280 6.54 20.90 6.60
CA LYS A 280 6.00 22.05 5.86
C LYS A 280 6.86 22.31 4.62
N GLY A 281 6.22 22.36 3.45
CA GLY A 281 6.87 22.64 2.16
C GLY A 281 7.38 21.42 1.39
N GLU A 282 7.31 20.20 1.94
CA GLU A 282 7.59 18.97 1.17
C GLU A 282 6.51 18.70 0.12
N HIS A 283 5.26 19.04 0.46
CA HIS A 283 4.13 18.85 -0.43
C HIS A 283 3.81 20.13 -1.21
N THR A 284 3.75 20.01 -2.54
CA THR A 284 3.28 21.07 -3.43
C THR A 284 1.86 20.72 -3.87
N CYS A 285 0.88 21.35 -3.22
CA CYS A 285 -0.53 21.11 -3.49
C CYS A 285 -0.97 21.76 -4.80
N VAL A 286 -1.72 21.02 -5.63
CA VAL A 286 -2.32 21.54 -6.88
C VAL A 286 -3.36 22.63 -6.62
N GLY A 287 -3.95 22.66 -5.43
CA GLY A 287 -4.92 23.68 -5.02
C GLY A 287 -4.32 24.99 -4.55
N ILE A 288 -2.99 25.12 -4.53
CA ILE A 288 -2.31 26.31 -4.02
C ILE A 288 -1.40 26.85 -5.10
N CYS A 289 -1.42 28.16 -5.32
CA CYS A 289 -0.51 28.82 -6.24
C CYS A 289 0.95 28.63 -5.80
N SER A 290 1.79 28.04 -6.65
CA SER A 290 3.20 27.79 -6.34
C SER A 290 4.00 29.08 -6.10
N SER A 291 3.58 30.20 -6.70
CA SER A 291 4.22 31.52 -6.60
C SER A 291 3.85 32.25 -5.32
N CYS A 292 2.57 32.60 -5.14
CA CYS A 292 2.11 33.39 -3.98
C CYS A 292 1.64 32.56 -2.78
N LYS A 293 1.60 31.22 -2.89
CA LYS A 293 1.14 30.28 -1.85
C LYS A 293 -0.31 30.48 -1.38
N HIS A 294 -1.12 31.19 -2.15
CA HIS A 294 -2.55 31.38 -1.90
C HIS A 294 -3.40 30.28 -2.56
N SER A 295 -4.58 30.01 -2.01
CA SER A 295 -5.61 29.12 -2.59
C SER A 295 -6.82 29.96 -2.98
N PRO A 296 -7.46 29.75 -4.14
CA PRO A 296 -7.13 28.78 -5.18
C PRO A 296 -5.85 29.14 -5.96
N PRO A 297 -5.37 28.27 -6.87
CA PRO A 297 -4.26 28.60 -7.77
C PRO A 297 -4.57 29.85 -8.59
N CYS A 298 -3.55 30.68 -8.84
CA CYS A 298 -3.74 31.88 -9.64
C CYS A 298 -3.73 31.55 -11.13
N ASP A 299 -4.63 32.19 -11.88
CA ASP A 299 -4.61 32.20 -13.33
C ASP A 299 -3.32 32.85 -13.86
N ARG A 300 -2.95 32.43 -15.06
CA ARG A 300 -1.71 32.84 -15.71
C ARG A 300 -2.02 33.84 -16.81
N ASP A 301 -1.88 35.12 -16.50
CA ASP A 301 -2.15 36.20 -17.43
C ASP A 301 -0.86 36.91 -17.85
N GLN A 302 -0.05 37.30 -16.86
CA GLN A 302 1.15 38.12 -17.08
C GLN A 302 2.25 37.84 -16.04
N PHE A 303 3.50 37.96 -16.46
CA PHE A 303 4.64 37.79 -15.56
C PHE A 303 5.09 39.11 -14.95
N ILE A 304 4.89 39.26 -13.64
CA ILE A 304 5.27 40.45 -12.87
C ILE A 304 6.47 40.10 -11.98
N LYS A 305 7.59 40.82 -12.15
CA LYS A 305 8.76 40.68 -11.27
C LYS A 305 8.59 41.57 -10.04
N CYS A 306 8.75 40.99 -8.85
CA CYS A 306 8.75 41.75 -7.61
C CYS A 306 10.12 42.38 -7.34
N PRO A 307 10.20 43.70 -7.05
CA PRO A 307 11.46 44.35 -6.73
C PRO A 307 12.04 43.87 -5.40
N ASP A 308 11.19 43.57 -4.41
CA ASP A 308 11.59 43.25 -3.04
C ASP A 308 12.17 41.82 -2.95
N CYS A 309 11.42 40.83 -3.43
CA CYS A 309 11.85 39.42 -3.35
C CYS A 309 12.48 38.88 -4.64
N ARG A 310 12.49 39.66 -5.74
CA ARG A 310 13.10 39.32 -7.05
C ARG A 310 12.53 38.05 -7.71
N ARG A 311 11.35 37.60 -7.28
CA ARG A 311 10.60 36.48 -7.86
C ARG A 311 9.60 36.97 -8.90
N TYR A 312 9.16 36.06 -9.77
CA TYR A 312 8.12 36.30 -10.77
C TYR A 312 6.77 35.74 -10.31
N PHE A 313 5.70 36.47 -10.62
CA PHE A 313 4.32 36.15 -10.29
C PHE A 313 3.47 36.15 -11.56
N VAL A 314 2.44 35.31 -11.61
CA VAL A 314 1.73 34.94 -12.85
C VAL A 314 0.51 35.80 -13.20
N SER A 315 0.14 36.72 -12.30
CA SER A 315 -0.92 37.70 -12.52
C SER A 315 -0.80 38.85 -11.52
N LYS A 316 -1.55 39.94 -11.73
CA LYS A 316 -1.62 41.06 -10.77
C LYS A 316 -2.17 40.61 -9.42
N THR A 317 -3.17 39.73 -9.43
CA THR A 317 -3.72 39.10 -8.22
C THR A 317 -2.68 38.26 -7.51
N CYS A 318 -1.90 37.45 -8.25
CA CYS A 318 -0.79 36.67 -7.68
C CYS A 318 0.27 37.58 -7.03
N PHE A 319 0.58 38.71 -7.68
CA PHE A 319 1.48 39.72 -7.14
C PHE A 319 0.92 40.39 -5.87
N ASN A 320 -0.36 40.70 -5.80
CA ASN A 320 -0.90 41.28 -4.56
C ASN A 320 -0.93 40.25 -3.43
N ASN A 321 -1.37 39.02 -3.71
CA ASN A 321 -1.51 37.96 -2.71
C ASN A 321 -0.17 37.54 -2.07
N HIS A 322 0.98 37.64 -2.76
CA HIS A 322 2.26 37.31 -2.12
C HIS A 322 2.74 38.37 -1.11
N LYS A 323 2.18 39.59 -1.17
CA LYS A 323 2.43 40.70 -0.24
C LYS A 323 1.38 40.82 0.86
N THR A 324 0.29 40.07 0.79
CA THR A 324 -0.72 40.07 1.86
C THR A 324 -0.27 39.19 3.03
N LEU A 325 -0.48 39.68 4.25
CA LEU A 325 -0.40 38.86 5.46
C LEU A 325 -1.64 37.96 5.51
N THR A 326 -1.43 36.66 5.73
CA THR A 326 -2.54 35.76 6.01
C THR A 326 -2.81 35.77 7.52
N HIS A 327 -4.08 35.59 7.94
CA HIS A 327 -4.51 35.68 9.36
C HIS A 327 -3.71 34.84 10.37
N ARG A 328 -2.90 33.89 9.91
CA ARG A 328 -2.09 32.97 10.75
C ARG A 328 -0.59 33.19 10.64
N GLU A 329 -0.13 34.18 9.87
CA GLU A 329 1.29 34.38 9.58
C GLU A 329 1.78 35.77 9.97
N ILE A 330 2.98 35.82 10.55
CA ILE A 330 3.64 37.06 11.00
C ILE A 330 4.39 37.77 9.85
N LYS A 331 4.71 37.03 8.78
CA LYS A 331 5.44 37.53 7.61
C LYS A 331 4.74 37.10 6.32
N THR A 332 4.78 37.96 5.32
CA THR A 332 4.29 37.73 3.96
C THR A 332 5.15 36.69 3.23
N VAL A 333 4.65 36.18 2.10
CA VAL A 333 5.44 35.31 1.22
C VAL A 333 6.63 36.06 0.62
N CYS A 334 6.47 37.36 0.36
CA CYS A 334 7.53 38.25 -0.12
C CYS A 334 8.75 38.25 0.83
N GLU A 335 8.49 38.40 2.14
CA GLU A 335 9.55 38.45 3.16
C GLU A 335 10.16 37.08 3.48
N LYS A 336 9.36 36.02 3.31
CA LYS A 336 9.81 34.65 3.59
C LYS A 336 10.66 34.08 2.47
N ILE A 337 10.34 34.38 1.20
CA ILE A 337 10.90 33.67 0.05
C ILE A 337 11.39 34.67 -0.99
N PHE A 338 12.71 34.75 -1.18
CA PHE A 338 13.36 35.65 -2.13
C PHE A 338 14.30 34.91 -3.09
N LYS A 339 14.65 35.55 -4.20
CA LYS A 339 15.64 35.04 -5.15
C LYS A 339 17.00 35.70 -4.87
N CYS A 340 18.02 34.90 -4.57
CA CYS A 340 19.38 35.37 -4.34
C CYS A 340 19.93 36.08 -5.59
N GLU A 341 20.66 37.17 -5.41
CA GLU A 341 21.25 37.95 -6.50
C GLU A 341 22.48 37.26 -7.10
N THR A 342 23.29 36.66 -6.26
CA THR A 342 24.59 36.10 -6.64
C THR A 342 24.46 34.74 -7.31
N CYS A 343 23.60 33.86 -6.77
CA CYS A 343 23.45 32.50 -7.27
C CYS A 343 22.07 32.20 -7.87
N TYR A 344 21.16 33.18 -7.92
CA TYR A 344 19.82 33.06 -8.50
C TYR A 344 18.91 31.98 -7.91
N LYS A 345 19.32 31.32 -6.82
CA LYS A 345 18.53 30.32 -6.10
C LYS A 345 17.40 30.99 -5.31
N VAL A 346 16.26 30.30 -5.22
CA VAL A 346 15.15 30.71 -4.35
C VAL A 346 15.46 30.29 -2.92
N VAL A 347 15.47 31.25 -2.00
CA VAL A 347 15.85 31.09 -0.60
C VAL A 347 14.63 31.33 0.28
N ASN A 348 14.47 30.51 1.31
CA ASN A 348 13.43 30.68 2.33
C ASN A 348 14.10 31.10 3.66
N VAL A 349 13.80 32.31 4.13
CA VAL A 349 14.36 32.93 5.36
C VAL A 349 13.95 32.16 6.63
N GLY A 350 12.80 31.47 6.61
CA GLY A 350 12.33 30.64 7.72
C GLY A 350 12.89 29.22 7.75
N SER A 351 13.77 28.87 6.81
CA SER A 351 14.45 27.57 6.81
C SER A 351 15.42 27.47 7.98
N ARG A 352 15.52 26.29 8.61
CA ARG A 352 16.59 26.00 9.59
C ARG A 352 18.00 26.17 9.03
N ARG A 353 18.14 26.22 7.69
CA ARG A 353 19.43 26.31 6.99
C ARG A 353 19.62 27.71 6.44
N THR A 354 20.68 28.37 6.90
CA THR A 354 21.17 29.62 6.33
C THR A 354 21.67 29.37 4.90
N HIS A 355 21.29 30.26 4.00
CA HIS A 355 21.73 30.21 2.62
C HIS A 355 23.16 30.73 2.50
N ILE A 356 24.04 29.92 1.90
CA ILE A 356 25.42 30.30 1.55
C ILE A 356 25.59 30.04 0.06
N CYS A 357 25.97 31.07 -0.71
CA CYS A 357 26.18 30.96 -2.15
C CYS A 357 27.24 29.92 -2.49
N ASN A 358 27.09 29.26 -3.65
CA ASN A 358 28.01 28.23 -4.16
C ASN A 358 28.23 27.01 -3.25
N THR A 359 27.34 26.83 -2.28
CA THR A 359 27.30 25.64 -1.44
C THR A 359 25.99 24.85 -1.64
N SER A 360 26.06 23.58 -1.26
CA SER A 360 24.94 22.65 -1.15
C SER A 360 25.01 21.97 0.22
N PHE A 361 23.85 21.71 0.81
CA PHE A 361 23.80 21.03 2.11
C PHE A 361 24.02 19.53 1.92
N CYS A 362 25.11 18.99 2.48
CA CYS A 362 25.36 17.56 2.48
C CYS A 362 24.60 16.91 3.65
N LYS A 363 23.67 16.00 3.35
CA LYS A 363 22.90 15.27 4.38
C LYS A 363 23.79 14.39 5.23
N SER A 364 24.78 13.72 4.63
CA SER A 364 25.71 12.82 5.32
C SER A 364 26.66 13.56 6.26
N CYS A 365 27.19 14.71 5.84
CA CYS A 365 28.05 15.55 6.67
C CYS A 365 27.27 16.51 7.59
N ASN A 366 25.95 16.58 7.44
CA ASN A 366 25.05 17.51 8.14
C ASN A 366 25.51 18.99 8.13
N ARG A 367 26.16 19.45 7.05
CA ARG A 367 26.74 20.80 6.91
C ARG A 367 26.72 21.29 5.45
N ASN A 368 26.77 22.61 5.24
CA ASN A 368 26.94 23.18 3.90
C ASN A 368 28.35 22.87 3.37
N ARG A 369 28.44 22.44 2.12
CA ARG A 369 29.66 22.08 1.43
C ARG A 369 29.70 22.75 0.07
N THR A 370 30.88 23.03 -0.45
CA THR A 370 31.04 23.56 -1.80
C THR A 370 30.35 22.66 -2.83
N ASN A 371 29.85 23.27 -3.90
CA ASN A 371 29.34 22.50 -5.04
C ASN A 371 30.46 21.56 -5.55
N GLY A 372 30.14 20.30 -5.83
CA GLY A 372 31.13 19.26 -6.18
C GLY A 372 31.64 18.43 -5.00
N HIS A 373 31.06 18.57 -3.81
CA HIS A 373 31.40 17.76 -2.65
C HIS A 373 31.15 16.26 -2.87
N LEU A 374 32.22 15.47 -2.82
CA LEU A 374 32.20 14.01 -2.97
C LEU A 374 32.01 13.36 -1.59
N CYS A 375 30.77 13.04 -1.23
CA CYS A 375 30.45 12.34 0.03
C CYS A 375 29.54 11.15 -0.26
N TYR A 376 30.17 9.98 -0.34
CA TYR A 376 29.54 8.74 -0.77
C TYR A 376 29.15 7.83 0.40
N MET A 377 29.85 7.93 1.53
CA MET A 377 29.60 7.09 2.70
C MET A 377 29.05 7.94 3.86
N PRO A 378 27.89 7.56 4.45
CA PRO A 378 27.46 8.08 5.73
C PRO A 378 28.47 7.67 6.80
N MET A 379 28.87 8.60 7.68
CA MET A 379 29.57 8.19 8.90
C MET A 379 28.54 7.65 9.88
N ASP A 380 28.75 6.44 10.37
CA ASP A 380 27.94 5.89 11.45
C ASP A 380 28.33 6.60 12.75
N THR A 381 27.62 7.66 13.07
CA THR A 381 27.80 8.44 14.31
C THR A 381 26.88 7.95 15.43
N SER A 382 26.06 6.92 15.18
CA SER A 382 25.11 6.40 16.14
C SER A 382 25.67 5.15 16.81
N THR A 383 25.82 5.19 18.12
CA THR A 383 25.71 3.94 18.88
C THR A 383 24.27 3.45 18.70
N PRO A 384 24.03 2.25 18.17
CA PRO A 384 22.68 1.72 18.07
C PRO A 384 22.07 1.70 19.47
N LYS A 385 20.80 2.12 19.60
CA LYS A 385 20.09 2.00 20.88
C LYS A 385 19.81 0.52 21.11
N LEU A 386 20.73 -0.14 21.80
CA LEU A 386 20.71 -1.55 22.17
C LEU A 386 19.76 -1.83 23.34
N ASN A 387 18.66 -1.08 23.48
CA ASN A 387 17.69 -1.31 24.54
C ASN A 387 16.50 -2.08 23.98
N ASP A 388 16.08 -3.10 24.70
CA ASP A 388 14.87 -3.86 24.41
C ASP A 388 14.85 -4.56 23.03
N PHE A 389 16.02 -5.04 22.62
CA PHE A 389 16.16 -5.93 21.47
C PHE A 389 16.22 -7.40 21.88
N LEU A 390 15.89 -8.27 20.93
CA LEU A 390 16.10 -9.71 20.98
C LEU A 390 16.61 -10.19 19.63
N PHE A 391 17.78 -10.83 19.61
CA PHE A 391 18.23 -11.65 18.50
C PHE A 391 17.74 -13.08 18.69
N ILE A 392 17.25 -13.69 17.62
CA ILE A 392 16.94 -15.11 17.53
C ILE A 392 17.74 -15.67 16.36
N PHE A 393 18.73 -16.49 16.65
CA PHE A 393 19.52 -17.23 15.67
C PHE A 393 18.92 -18.61 15.53
N TYR A 394 18.57 -19.06 14.34
CA TYR A 394 17.97 -20.38 14.15
C TYR A 394 18.61 -21.14 13.00
N ASP A 395 18.47 -22.45 13.07
CA ASP A 395 18.94 -23.40 12.08
C ASP A 395 17.90 -24.51 11.93
N LEU A 396 17.68 -24.96 10.70
CA LEU A 396 16.69 -25.98 10.37
C LEU A 396 17.37 -27.23 9.85
N GLU A 397 17.08 -28.37 10.47
CA GLU A 397 17.33 -29.67 9.86
C GLU A 397 16.08 -30.09 9.09
N CYS A 398 16.29 -30.69 7.91
CA CYS A 398 15.22 -31.15 7.05
C CYS A 398 15.41 -32.64 6.70
N THR A 399 14.32 -33.38 6.63
CA THR A 399 14.31 -34.70 5.96
C THR A 399 14.04 -34.55 4.47
N GLN A 400 14.36 -35.60 3.72
CA GLN A 400 14.15 -35.69 2.26
C GLN A 400 13.38 -36.96 1.88
N ASP A 401 12.57 -37.47 2.82
CA ASP A 401 11.89 -38.75 2.66
C ASP A 401 10.75 -38.69 1.63
N THR A 402 10.18 -37.50 1.45
CA THR A 402 9.06 -37.25 0.52
C THR A 402 9.58 -37.00 -0.89
N LYS A 403 9.16 -37.83 -1.86
CA LYS A 403 9.49 -37.62 -3.29
C LYS A 403 8.56 -36.60 -3.93
N PHE A 404 9.12 -35.59 -4.56
CA PHE A 404 8.39 -34.60 -5.35
C PHE A 404 8.31 -35.00 -6.83
N THR A 405 9.37 -35.61 -7.36
CA THR A 405 9.42 -36.22 -8.71
C THR A 405 10.32 -37.46 -8.68
N ASP A 406 10.33 -38.26 -9.74
CA ASP A 406 11.22 -39.43 -9.87
C ASP A 406 12.71 -39.09 -9.65
N SER A 407 13.10 -37.82 -9.84
CA SER A 407 14.47 -37.32 -9.70
C SER A 407 14.70 -36.32 -8.54
N LYS A 408 13.66 -35.91 -7.79
CA LYS A 408 13.81 -34.87 -6.74
C LYS A 408 13.01 -35.20 -5.49
N THR A 409 13.65 -35.05 -4.34
CA THR A 409 13.04 -35.13 -3.00
C THR A 409 12.69 -33.74 -2.48
N LEU A 410 11.64 -33.67 -1.68
CA LEU A 410 11.19 -32.46 -1.00
C LEU A 410 11.95 -32.32 0.31
N HIS A 411 12.43 -31.12 0.60
CA HIS A 411 13.02 -30.81 1.91
C HIS A 411 11.90 -30.46 2.88
N GLU A 412 11.76 -31.22 3.96
CA GLU A 412 10.73 -31.03 4.99
C GLU A 412 11.40 -30.74 6.34
N PRO A 413 11.25 -29.53 6.90
CA PRO A 413 11.83 -29.19 8.19
C PRO A 413 11.27 -30.08 9.30
N ASN A 414 12.15 -30.78 10.01
CA ASN A 414 11.78 -31.70 11.09
C ASN A 414 12.41 -31.34 12.44
N VAL A 415 13.47 -30.52 12.44
CA VAL A 415 14.06 -29.95 13.66
C VAL A 415 14.37 -28.48 13.45
N CYS A 416 13.99 -27.64 14.40
CA CYS A 416 14.47 -26.26 14.48
C CYS A 416 15.23 -26.08 15.79
N VAL A 417 16.48 -25.69 15.68
CA VAL A 417 17.28 -25.26 16.82
C VAL A 417 17.38 -23.76 16.75
N PHE A 418 16.95 -23.08 17.81
CA PHE A 418 17.14 -21.63 17.88
C PHE A 418 17.73 -21.20 19.21
N ASN A 419 18.61 -20.22 19.13
CA ASN A 419 19.26 -19.56 20.23
C ASN A 419 18.86 -18.08 20.26
N GLN A 420 18.60 -17.54 21.45
CA GLN A 420 18.17 -16.15 21.59
C GLN A 420 19.01 -15.36 22.58
N ARG A 421 19.21 -14.08 22.26
CA ARG A 421 20.05 -13.13 23.01
C ARG A 421 19.41 -11.74 23.02
N CYS A 422 19.11 -11.23 24.21
CA CYS A 422 18.59 -9.87 24.40
C CYS A 422 19.67 -8.90 24.87
N ASP A 423 19.29 -7.63 25.01
CA ASP A 423 20.10 -6.53 25.55
C ASP A 423 20.77 -6.82 26.90
N VAL A 424 20.17 -7.68 27.73
CA VAL A 424 20.72 -8.03 29.05
C VAL A 424 21.69 -9.20 28.99
N CYS A 425 21.62 -10.04 27.93
CA CYS A 425 22.36 -11.30 27.90
C CYS A 425 23.23 -11.53 26.67
N ILE A 426 23.35 -10.55 25.78
CA ILE A 426 24.13 -10.69 24.54
C ILE A 426 25.61 -10.99 24.82
N ASP A 427 26.17 -10.37 25.87
CA ASP A 427 27.58 -10.54 26.26
C ASP A 427 27.80 -11.66 27.29
N GLU A 428 26.74 -12.39 27.66
CA GLU A 428 26.84 -13.46 28.63
C GLU A 428 27.33 -14.77 27.99
N PRO A 429 28.08 -15.60 28.72
CA PRO A 429 28.62 -16.86 28.20
C PRO A 429 27.52 -17.80 27.66
N LEU A 430 27.90 -18.65 26.69
CA LEU A 430 26.98 -19.59 26.03
C LEU A 430 26.41 -20.63 27.00
N GLU A 431 27.17 -20.96 28.05
CA GLU A 431 26.85 -21.95 29.08
C GLU A 431 25.68 -21.50 29.98
N LYS A 432 25.41 -20.19 30.05
CA LYS A 432 24.25 -19.68 30.76
C LYS A 432 23.02 -19.90 29.90
N ILE A 433 22.19 -20.87 30.27
CA ILE A 433 21.04 -21.34 29.47
C ILE A 433 19.79 -20.46 29.68
N VAL A 434 19.66 -19.77 30.81
CA VAL A 434 18.46 -18.98 31.14
C VAL A 434 18.81 -17.51 31.33
N CYS A 435 18.01 -16.63 30.73
CA CYS A 435 18.04 -15.19 30.95
C CYS A 435 16.78 -14.77 31.72
N ILE A 436 16.93 -13.85 32.66
CA ILE A 436 15.80 -13.25 33.39
C ILE A 436 14.80 -12.51 32.48
N LYS A 437 15.26 -12.02 31.32
CA LYS A 437 14.48 -11.19 30.41
C LYS A 437 13.91 -11.98 29.23
N CYS A 438 14.75 -12.67 28.47
CA CYS A 438 14.28 -13.46 27.31
C CYS A 438 13.87 -14.89 27.65
N GLY A 439 14.19 -15.39 28.84
CA GLY A 439 13.89 -16.77 29.26
C GLY A 439 14.95 -17.77 28.79
N VAL A 440 14.51 -18.98 28.44
CA VAL A 440 15.41 -20.05 27.97
C VAL A 440 16.05 -19.65 26.65
N ARG A 441 17.38 -19.67 26.61
CA ARG A 441 18.16 -19.15 25.49
C ARG A 441 18.24 -20.12 24.32
N GLN A 442 18.34 -21.42 24.54
CA GLN A 442 18.34 -22.41 23.47
C GLN A 442 17.08 -23.26 23.55
N GLN A 443 16.39 -23.39 22.43
CA GLN A 443 15.22 -24.23 22.29
C GLN A 443 15.40 -25.14 21.08
N ILE A 444 14.91 -26.37 21.22
CA ILE A 444 14.98 -27.39 20.19
C ILE A 444 13.55 -27.86 19.96
N LEU A 445 13.01 -27.55 18.79
CA LEU A 445 11.69 -27.98 18.34
C LEU A 445 11.87 -29.25 17.51
N LYS A 446 11.09 -30.30 17.76
CA LYS A 446 11.25 -31.61 17.12
C LYS A 446 9.90 -32.24 16.74
N PHE A 447 9.21 -31.79 15.69
CA PHE A 447 7.91 -32.33 15.25
C PHE A 447 7.60 -31.93 13.79
N THR A 448 6.45 -32.35 13.25
CA THR A 448 6.01 -32.00 11.88
C THR A 448 5.59 -30.54 11.72
N ASP A 449 5.28 -29.85 12.82
CA ASP A 449 4.79 -28.45 12.89
C ASP A 449 5.87 -27.48 13.36
N VAL A 450 7.14 -27.81 13.11
CA VAL A 450 8.31 -27.03 13.57
C VAL A 450 8.28 -25.57 13.12
N ILE A 451 7.89 -25.32 11.86
CA ILE A 451 7.81 -23.97 11.30
C ILE A 451 6.69 -23.16 11.97
N GLU A 452 5.50 -23.74 12.07
CA GLU A 452 4.34 -23.13 12.73
C GLU A 452 4.68 -22.76 14.18
N THR A 453 5.20 -23.72 14.94
CA THR A 453 5.58 -23.51 16.35
C THR A 453 6.63 -22.40 16.49
N PHE A 454 7.65 -22.38 15.62
CA PHE A 454 8.69 -21.36 15.64
C PHE A 454 8.15 -19.96 15.31
N VAL A 455 7.27 -19.85 14.30
CA VAL A 455 6.64 -18.58 13.92
C VAL A 455 5.73 -18.08 15.04
N TYR A 456 4.92 -18.94 15.65
CA TYR A 456 4.11 -18.58 16.82
C TYR A 456 4.96 -18.07 17.98
N TYR A 457 6.10 -18.73 18.25
CA TYR A 457 7.04 -18.27 19.26
C TYR A 457 7.55 -16.85 18.96
N ILE A 458 7.99 -16.57 17.72
CA ILE A 458 8.46 -15.26 17.29
C ILE A 458 7.37 -14.20 17.48
N LEU A 459 6.13 -14.50 17.09
CA LEU A 459 5.00 -13.58 17.21
C LEU A 459 4.63 -13.30 18.67
N ASP A 460 4.73 -14.29 19.55
CA ASP A 460 4.47 -14.09 20.98
C ASP A 460 5.57 -13.30 21.66
N ILE A 461 6.84 -13.65 21.43
CA ILE A 461 7.97 -12.97 22.08
C ILE A 461 8.14 -11.54 21.61
N ARG A 462 7.73 -11.22 20.37
CA ARG A 462 7.64 -9.85 19.85
C ARG A 462 6.72 -8.95 20.69
N LYS A 463 5.73 -9.49 21.42
CA LYS A 463 4.92 -8.69 22.34
C LYS A 463 5.73 -8.18 23.54
N LYS A 464 6.83 -8.85 23.88
CA LYS A 464 7.71 -8.52 25.02
C LYS A 464 8.89 -7.62 24.64
N PHE A 465 9.34 -7.65 23.38
CA PHE A 465 10.51 -6.90 22.92
C PHE A 465 10.15 -5.95 21.79
N LYS A 466 10.64 -4.71 21.88
CA LYS A 466 10.42 -3.70 20.84
C LYS A 466 11.05 -4.07 19.49
N ASN A 467 12.24 -4.68 19.50
CA ASN A 467 12.96 -5.07 18.29
C ASN A 467 13.34 -6.55 18.34
N VAL A 468 12.65 -7.39 17.58
CA VAL A 468 13.03 -8.80 17.41
C VAL A 468 13.69 -8.95 16.04
N VAL A 469 14.93 -9.44 16.03
CA VAL A 469 15.71 -9.70 14.82
C VAL A 469 15.95 -11.20 14.73
N VAL A 470 15.44 -11.81 13.67
CA VAL A 470 15.56 -13.25 13.45
C VAL A 470 16.57 -13.49 12.33
N LEU A 471 17.60 -14.28 12.61
CA LEU A 471 18.72 -14.56 11.72
C LEU A 471 18.84 -16.06 11.54
N ALA A 472 18.81 -16.53 10.30
CA ALA A 472 19.08 -17.94 10.03
C ALA A 472 20.57 -18.17 9.79
N HIS A 473 21.06 -19.38 10.05
CA HIS A 473 22.42 -19.77 9.68
C HIS A 473 22.67 -19.58 8.18
N ASN A 474 21.77 -20.09 7.33
CA ASN A 474 21.82 -19.96 5.88
C ASN A 474 20.55 -19.29 5.33
N GLY A 475 20.30 -18.07 5.80
CA GLY A 475 19.08 -17.35 5.47
C GLY A 475 18.94 -16.99 3.98
N GLN A 476 20.04 -16.68 3.28
CA GLN A 476 19.96 -16.21 1.89
C GLN A 476 19.47 -17.29 0.92
N ALA A 477 19.90 -18.54 1.14
CA ALA A 477 19.72 -19.61 0.16
C ALA A 477 18.72 -20.68 0.60
N TYR A 478 18.43 -20.82 1.89
CA TYR A 478 17.75 -22.02 2.39
C TYR A 478 16.72 -21.73 3.50
N ASP A 479 17.15 -21.50 4.73
CA ASP A 479 16.27 -21.54 5.92
C ASP A 479 15.09 -20.55 5.87
N HIS A 480 15.34 -19.34 5.38
CA HIS A 480 14.28 -18.33 5.29
C HIS A 480 13.16 -18.73 4.32
N GLN A 481 13.42 -19.58 3.33
CA GLN A 481 12.39 -19.98 2.37
C GLN A 481 11.24 -20.71 3.06
N PHE A 482 11.52 -21.57 4.04
CA PHE A 482 10.48 -22.27 4.80
C PHE A 482 9.62 -21.33 5.64
N ILE A 483 10.25 -20.34 6.28
CA ILE A 483 9.54 -19.33 7.06
C ILE A 483 8.71 -18.41 6.16
N LEU A 484 9.28 -17.96 5.03
CA LEU A 484 8.62 -17.06 4.08
C LEU A 484 7.49 -17.73 3.31
N ASN A 485 7.54 -19.04 3.09
CA ASN A 485 6.44 -19.80 2.48
C ASN A 485 5.28 -20.04 3.46
N TYR A 486 5.54 -19.97 4.77
CA TYR A 486 4.53 -20.14 5.81
C TYR A 486 3.74 -18.85 6.11
N ILE A 487 4.38 -17.68 5.96
CA ILE A 487 3.80 -16.34 6.17
C ILE A 487 3.13 -15.85 4.89
#